data_AF-A0A1B1Q495-F1
#
_entry.id   AF-A0A1B1Q495-F1
#
_cell.length_a   1.000
_cell.length_b   1.000
_cell.length_c   1.000
_cell.angle_alpha   90.00
_cell.angle_beta   90.00
_cell.angle_gamma   90.00
#
_symmetry.space_group_name_H-M   'P 1'
#
loop_
_entity.id
_entity.type
_entity.pdbx_description
1 polymer ?
#
loop_
_entity_poly.entity_id
_entity_poly.type
_entity_poly.pdbx_seq_one_letter_code
_entity_poly.pdbx_strand_id
1 'polypeptide(L)'
;MEPMQMLHEAMLKTTRETLKEADAILALIPATKHGGLFDREFTRQLFTEWLQPSGKPVIALLNKCDLLEQNEIQEALQIIRETWSPQQTLAISALEGTGTEEMIDTLLPYLPYDHPFYPEDILSTAPERFFVSEIIREKIFMQFGKEIPYSTEVVIDEFREQHDDDPSRKELIRCSIVVERDTQKHIIIGRKGSALKKLGQASRQDIEELLQRPVYLELFVKVRPQWRKKKGLLKSYGYN
;
A
#
# COMPACT_ATOMS: atom_id res chain seq x y z
N MET A 1 21.82 -7.16 8.49
CA MET A 1 21.23 -5.88 8.94
C MET A 1 20.01 -6.23 9.78
N GLU A 2 20.12 -6.21 11.11
CA GLU A 2 18.94 -6.24 11.97
C GLU A 2 18.58 -4.81 12.36
N PRO A 3 17.48 -4.25 11.81
CA PRO A 3 16.50 -3.57 12.67
C PRO A 3 15.11 -3.44 12.00
N MET A 4 14.16 -4.37 12.24
CA MET A 4 12.79 -4.28 11.66
C MET A 4 11.66 -4.82 12.56
N GLN A 5 11.96 -5.52 13.66
CA GLN A 5 11.02 -6.42 14.34
C GLN A 5 9.64 -5.83 14.63
N MET A 6 9.51 -4.67 15.30
CA MET A 6 8.19 -4.29 15.84
C MET A 6 7.21 -3.69 14.83
N LEU A 7 7.66 -2.78 13.95
CA LEU A 7 6.80 -2.29 12.86
C LEU A 7 6.46 -3.44 11.91
N HIS A 8 7.47 -4.25 11.57
CA HIS A 8 7.27 -5.41 10.72
C HIS A 8 6.28 -6.39 11.34
N GLU A 9 6.43 -6.73 12.62
CA GLU A 9 5.51 -7.59 13.38
C GLU A 9 4.09 -7.01 13.41
N ALA A 10 3.91 -5.70 13.61
CA ALA A 10 2.60 -5.06 13.60
C ALA A 10 1.94 -5.14 12.20
N MET A 11 2.71 -4.89 11.13
CA MET A 11 2.22 -5.06 9.76
C MET A 11 1.86 -6.52 9.48
N LEU A 12 2.73 -7.46 9.84
CA LEU A 12 2.50 -8.90 9.69
C LEU A 12 1.27 -9.36 10.47
N LYS A 13 1.06 -8.87 11.69
CA LYS A 13 -0.12 -9.17 12.51
C LYS A 13 -1.39 -8.68 11.83
N THR A 14 -1.41 -7.44 11.34
CA THR A 14 -2.53 -6.87 10.60
C THR A 14 -2.86 -7.71 9.36
N THR A 15 -1.84 -8.12 8.61
CA THR A 15 -2.02 -9.05 7.47
C THR A 15 -2.63 -10.39 7.90
N ARG A 16 -2.17 -10.99 9.01
CA ARG A 16 -2.72 -12.27 9.50
C ARG A 16 -4.16 -12.17 9.96
N GLU A 17 -4.53 -11.07 10.61
CA GLU A 17 -5.91 -10.82 11.03
C GLU A 17 -6.82 -10.67 9.79
N THR A 18 -6.39 -9.86 8.81
CA THR A 18 -7.12 -9.68 7.54
C THR A 18 -7.33 -11.00 6.79
N LEU A 19 -6.33 -11.87 6.74
CA LEU A 19 -6.45 -13.18 6.08
C LEU A 19 -7.49 -14.11 6.74
N LYS A 20 -7.75 -13.97 8.05
CA LYS A 20 -8.76 -14.79 8.74
C LYS A 20 -10.17 -14.34 8.41
N GLU A 21 -10.36 -13.03 8.23
CA GLU A 21 -11.65 -12.41 7.95
C GLU A 21 -12.03 -12.51 6.47
N ALA A 22 -11.05 -12.64 5.56
CA ALA A 22 -11.30 -12.74 4.12
C ALA A 22 -12.17 -13.95 3.73
N ASP A 23 -13.11 -13.76 2.81
CA ASP A 23 -13.89 -14.85 2.20
C ASP A 23 -13.10 -15.58 1.10
N ALA A 24 -12.28 -14.84 0.36
CA ALA A 24 -11.37 -15.34 -0.66
C ALA A 24 -10.09 -14.52 -0.71
N ILE A 25 -9.00 -15.11 -1.19
CA ILE A 25 -7.67 -14.48 -1.24
C ILE A 25 -7.16 -14.42 -2.68
N LEU A 26 -6.76 -13.23 -3.13
CA LEU A 26 -5.98 -13.04 -4.34
C LEU A 26 -4.48 -13.03 -3.99
N ALA A 27 -3.76 -14.10 -4.34
CA ALA A 27 -2.33 -14.23 -4.09
C ALA A 27 -1.52 -13.67 -5.26
N LEU A 28 -0.97 -12.46 -5.11
CA LEU A 28 -0.22 -11.77 -6.15
C LEU A 28 1.25 -12.22 -6.17
N ILE A 29 1.67 -12.84 -7.27
CA ILE A 29 3.03 -13.35 -7.50
C ILE A 29 3.66 -12.52 -8.62
N PRO A 30 4.70 -11.72 -8.37
CA PRO A 30 5.32 -10.92 -9.42
C PRO A 30 6.16 -11.80 -10.34
N ALA A 31 5.83 -11.78 -11.63
CA ALA A 31 6.69 -12.29 -12.69
C ALA A 31 7.98 -11.48 -12.79
N THR A 32 9.05 -12.14 -13.23
CA THR A 32 10.37 -11.52 -13.46
C THR A 32 11.04 -12.20 -14.65
N LYS A 33 11.86 -11.44 -15.40
CA LYS A 33 12.82 -12.03 -16.36
C LYS A 33 14.14 -12.42 -15.71
N HIS A 34 14.42 -11.90 -14.52
CA HIS A 34 15.68 -12.08 -13.81
C HIS A 34 15.49 -13.04 -12.64
N GLY A 35 16.22 -14.16 -12.64
CA GLY A 35 16.19 -15.14 -11.55
C GLY A 35 15.15 -16.26 -11.70
N GLY A 36 14.58 -16.45 -12.89
CA GLY A 36 13.52 -17.42 -13.18
C GLY A 36 12.24 -16.71 -13.63
N LEU A 37 11.11 -17.42 -13.66
CA LEU A 37 9.81 -16.87 -14.06
C LEU A 37 9.17 -16.00 -12.94
N PHE A 38 9.47 -16.33 -11.69
CA PHE A 38 9.05 -15.65 -10.46
C PHE A 38 9.92 -16.15 -9.29
N ASP A 39 9.90 -15.47 -8.14
CA ASP A 39 10.62 -15.89 -6.94
C ASP A 39 9.93 -17.10 -6.29
N ARG A 40 10.47 -18.31 -6.54
CA ARG A 40 9.91 -19.56 -6.04
C ARG A 40 9.99 -19.67 -4.51
N GLU A 41 11.01 -19.10 -3.89
CA GLU A 41 11.21 -19.21 -2.43
C GLU A 41 10.24 -18.29 -1.69
N PHE A 42 10.11 -17.03 -2.13
CA PHE A 42 9.08 -16.12 -1.64
C PHE A 42 7.69 -16.72 -1.83
N THR A 43 7.40 -17.25 -3.02
CA THR A 43 6.08 -17.83 -3.33
C THR A 43 5.80 -19.04 -2.43
N ARG A 44 6.79 -19.94 -2.25
CA ARG A 44 6.67 -21.07 -1.34
C ARG A 44 6.35 -20.61 0.09
N GLN A 45 7.09 -19.63 0.62
CA GLN A 45 6.84 -19.07 1.96
C GLN A 45 5.45 -18.45 2.08
N LEU A 46 5.03 -17.65 1.09
CA LEU A 46 3.69 -17.07 1.02
C LEU A 46 2.62 -18.15 1.14
N PHE A 47 2.71 -19.22 0.34
CA PHE A 47 1.73 -20.30 0.39
C PHE A 47 1.76 -21.08 1.71
N THR A 48 2.94 -21.53 2.16
CA THR A 48 3.03 -22.43 3.32
C THR A 48 2.79 -21.72 4.64
N GLU A 49 3.22 -20.46 4.78
CA GLU A 49 3.16 -19.75 6.06
C GLU A 49 1.90 -18.87 6.20
N TRP A 50 1.28 -18.46 5.09
CA TRP A 50 0.19 -17.48 5.11
C TRP A 50 -1.10 -18.03 4.52
N LEU A 51 -1.03 -18.55 3.30
CA LEU A 51 -2.24 -18.89 2.55
C LEU A 51 -2.83 -20.25 2.96
N GLN A 52 -2.02 -21.31 3.05
CA GLN A 52 -2.49 -22.63 3.51
C GLN A 52 -3.09 -22.58 4.93
N PRO A 53 -2.46 -21.93 5.93
CA PRO A 53 -3.02 -21.84 7.27
C PRO A 53 -4.31 -21.03 7.36
N SER A 54 -4.61 -20.16 6.38
CA SER A 54 -5.85 -19.39 6.37
C SER A 54 -7.09 -20.27 6.16
N GLY A 55 -6.95 -21.40 5.46
CA GLY A 55 -8.06 -22.28 5.07
C GLY A 55 -9.06 -21.65 4.10
N LYS A 56 -8.75 -20.48 3.54
CA LYS A 56 -9.63 -19.74 2.60
C LYS A 56 -9.35 -20.14 1.15
N PRO A 57 -10.31 -19.97 0.23
CA PRO A 57 -10.05 -20.12 -1.20
C PRO A 57 -9.02 -19.11 -1.68
N VAL A 58 -8.04 -19.58 -2.46
CA VAL A 58 -6.91 -18.82 -2.99
C VAL A 58 -6.95 -18.85 -4.51
N ILE A 59 -6.94 -17.69 -5.13
CA ILE A 59 -6.71 -17.50 -6.56
C ILE A 59 -5.30 -16.93 -6.71
N ALA A 60 -4.42 -17.65 -7.40
CA ALA A 60 -3.06 -17.19 -7.62
C ALA A 60 -2.97 -16.34 -8.90
N LEU A 61 -2.38 -15.15 -8.78
CA LEU A 61 -2.26 -14.19 -9.85
C LEU A 61 -0.78 -13.96 -10.17
N LEU A 62 -0.34 -14.42 -11.34
CA LEU A 62 0.98 -14.10 -11.87
C LEU A 62 0.92 -12.68 -12.47
N ASN A 63 1.27 -11.68 -11.66
CA ASN A 63 1.25 -10.28 -12.05
C ASN A 63 2.52 -9.88 -12.81
N LYS A 64 2.45 -8.81 -13.61
CA LYS A 64 3.50 -8.36 -14.53
C LYS A 64 3.76 -9.36 -15.67
N CYS A 65 2.70 -10.02 -16.14
CA CYS A 65 2.83 -11.00 -17.23
C CYS A 65 3.30 -10.36 -18.54
N ASP A 66 3.18 -9.04 -18.70
CA ASP A 66 3.79 -8.24 -19.78
C ASP A 66 5.31 -8.40 -19.88
N LEU A 67 5.96 -8.84 -18.81
CA LEU A 67 7.38 -9.15 -18.79
C LEU A 67 7.72 -10.55 -19.32
N LEU A 68 6.75 -11.39 -19.71
CA LEU A 68 7.01 -12.77 -20.10
C LEU A 68 6.40 -13.08 -21.47
N GLU A 69 7.01 -14.00 -22.19
CA GLU A 69 6.43 -14.56 -23.40
C GLU A 69 5.32 -15.57 -23.06
N GLN A 70 4.43 -15.86 -24.02
CA GLN A 70 3.26 -16.71 -23.76
C GLN A 70 3.63 -18.10 -23.22
N ASN A 71 4.70 -18.73 -23.73
CA ASN A 71 5.18 -20.02 -23.25
C ASN A 71 5.71 -19.94 -21.81
N GLU A 72 6.40 -18.86 -21.45
CA GLU A 72 6.92 -18.62 -20.11
C GLU A 72 5.78 -18.41 -19.10
N ILE A 73 4.72 -17.70 -19.50
CA ILE A 73 3.51 -17.54 -18.69
C ILE A 73 2.87 -18.91 -18.41
N GLN A 74 2.68 -19.74 -19.44
CA GLN A 74 2.08 -21.06 -19.27
C GLN A 74 2.91 -21.96 -18.35
N GLU A 75 4.24 -21.94 -18.51
CA GLU A 75 5.15 -22.68 -17.65
C GLU A 75 5.03 -22.20 -16.18
N ALA A 76 5.00 -20.89 -15.95
CA ALA A 76 4.87 -20.33 -14.62
C ALA A 76 3.54 -20.73 -13.94
N LEU A 77 2.43 -20.61 -14.67
CA LEU A 77 1.10 -21.01 -14.18
C LEU A 77 1.04 -22.52 -13.91
N GLN A 78 1.68 -23.35 -14.73
CA GLN A 78 1.76 -24.78 -14.50
C GLN A 78 2.52 -25.10 -13.20
N ILE A 79 3.69 -24.51 -13.01
CA ILE A 79 4.47 -24.67 -11.76
C ILE A 79 3.62 -24.25 -10.56
N ILE A 80 2.89 -23.14 -10.66
CA ILE A 80 2.02 -22.65 -9.57
C ILE A 80 0.92 -23.66 -9.24
N ARG A 81 0.22 -24.18 -10.25
CA ARG A 81 -0.85 -25.17 -10.08
C ARG A 81 -0.36 -26.46 -9.44
N GLU A 82 0.75 -26.99 -9.94
CA GLU A 82 1.30 -28.27 -9.48
C GLU A 82 1.89 -28.19 -8.07
N THR A 83 2.51 -27.06 -7.71
CA THR A 83 3.22 -26.92 -6.44
C THR A 83 2.29 -26.55 -5.30
N TRP A 84 1.31 -25.69 -5.55
CA TRP A 84 0.49 -25.07 -4.49
C TRP A 84 -1.01 -25.35 -4.60
N SER A 85 -1.47 -25.89 -5.74
CA SER A 85 -2.87 -26.27 -5.97
C SER A 85 -3.91 -25.21 -5.54
N PRO A 86 -3.75 -23.93 -5.95
CA PRO A 86 -4.78 -22.92 -5.72
C PRO A 86 -6.06 -23.27 -6.50
N GLN A 87 -7.17 -22.65 -6.10
CA GLN A 87 -8.48 -22.87 -6.73
C GLN A 87 -8.46 -22.45 -8.21
N GLN A 88 -7.79 -21.34 -8.51
CA GLN A 88 -7.59 -20.84 -9.87
C GLN A 88 -6.21 -20.19 -10.00
N THR A 89 -5.70 -20.11 -11.23
CA THR A 89 -4.46 -19.41 -11.57
C THR A 89 -4.66 -18.55 -12.82
N LEU A 90 -4.32 -17.28 -12.73
CA LEU A 90 -4.41 -16.33 -13.84
C LEU A 90 -3.10 -15.57 -13.99
N ALA A 91 -2.82 -15.13 -15.21
CA ALA A 91 -1.75 -14.16 -15.49
C ALA A 91 -2.38 -12.79 -15.74
N ILE A 92 -1.87 -11.76 -15.08
CA ILE A 92 -2.37 -10.40 -15.23
C ILE A 92 -1.21 -9.42 -15.42
N SER A 93 -1.51 -8.29 -16.05
CA SER A 93 -0.70 -7.09 -15.94
C SER A 93 -1.54 -6.01 -15.28
N ALA A 94 -1.32 -5.77 -14.00
CA ALA A 94 -2.00 -4.68 -13.29
C ALA A 94 -1.63 -3.29 -13.86
N LEU A 95 -0.48 -3.18 -14.54
CA LEU A 95 -0.02 -1.94 -15.17
C LEU A 95 -0.77 -1.68 -16.48
N GLU A 96 -0.88 -2.70 -17.34
CA GLU A 96 -1.50 -2.59 -18.67
C GLU A 96 -3.02 -2.90 -18.66
N GLY A 97 -3.55 -3.39 -17.53
CA GLY A 97 -4.95 -3.83 -17.37
C GLY A 97 -5.24 -5.24 -17.90
N THR A 98 -4.28 -5.93 -18.53
CA THR A 98 -4.45 -7.28 -19.08
C THR A 98 -4.91 -8.28 -18.02
N GLY A 99 -5.99 -9.01 -18.30
CA GLY A 99 -6.52 -10.09 -17.46
C GLY A 99 -7.23 -9.63 -16.18
N THR A 100 -7.41 -8.32 -15.98
CA THR A 100 -8.06 -7.79 -14.75
C THR A 100 -9.57 -8.02 -14.72
N GLU A 101 -10.26 -7.96 -15.87
CA GLU A 101 -11.69 -8.30 -15.96
C GLU A 101 -11.91 -9.80 -15.69
N GLU A 102 -11.13 -10.67 -16.34
CA GLU A 102 -11.17 -12.12 -16.11
C GLU A 102 -10.86 -12.50 -14.65
N MET A 103 -9.95 -11.77 -14.00
CA MET A 103 -9.69 -11.90 -12.57
C MET A 103 -10.92 -11.61 -11.72
N ILE A 104 -11.69 -10.56 -12.04
CA ILE A 104 -12.94 -10.23 -11.32
C ILE A 104 -13.94 -11.37 -11.50
N ASP A 105 -14.17 -11.82 -12.74
CA ASP A 105 -15.11 -12.91 -13.03
C ASP A 105 -14.73 -14.21 -12.33
N THR A 106 -13.43 -14.48 -12.22
CA THR A 106 -12.89 -15.66 -11.54
C THR A 106 -13.06 -15.58 -10.03
N LEU A 107 -13.06 -14.38 -9.44
CA LEU A 107 -13.26 -14.18 -8.01
C LEU A 107 -14.72 -14.33 -7.58
N LEU A 108 -15.67 -13.89 -8.42
CA LEU A 108 -17.10 -13.84 -8.08
C LEU A 108 -17.67 -15.15 -7.48
N PRO A 109 -17.37 -16.36 -8.01
CA PRO A 109 -17.92 -17.60 -7.46
C PRO A 109 -17.46 -17.94 -6.03
N TYR A 110 -16.40 -17.29 -5.54
CA TYR A 110 -15.85 -17.51 -4.21
C TYR A 110 -16.34 -16.49 -3.18
N LEU A 111 -17.11 -15.48 -3.60
CA LEU A 111 -17.69 -14.49 -2.71
C LEU A 111 -19.06 -14.95 -2.20
N PRO A 112 -19.38 -14.69 -0.92
CA PRO A 112 -20.71 -14.99 -0.39
C PRO A 112 -21.77 -14.13 -1.08
N TYR A 113 -22.93 -14.73 -1.33
CA TYR A 113 -24.10 -13.97 -1.77
C TYR A 113 -24.76 -13.33 -0.54
N ASP A 114 -24.45 -12.05 -0.30
CA ASP A 114 -24.99 -11.28 0.81
C ASP A 114 -25.42 -9.88 0.36
N HIS A 115 -26.13 -9.17 1.23
CA HIS A 115 -26.48 -7.77 1.01
C HIS A 115 -25.24 -6.88 1.00
N PRO A 116 -25.23 -5.79 0.22
CA PRO A 116 -24.15 -4.82 0.27
C PRO A 116 -23.96 -4.28 1.69
N PHE A 117 -22.77 -4.47 2.27
CA PHE A 117 -22.43 -3.91 3.57
C PHE A 117 -22.22 -2.39 3.53
N TYR A 118 -21.94 -1.83 2.34
CA TYR A 118 -21.71 -0.41 2.12
C TYR A 118 -22.56 0.09 0.93
N PRO A 119 -22.97 1.37 0.95
CA PRO A 119 -23.58 2.03 -0.22
C PRO A 119 -22.69 1.97 -1.47
N GLU A 120 -23.31 1.93 -2.65
CA GLU A 120 -22.60 1.82 -3.95
C GLU A 120 -21.70 3.01 -4.27
N ASP A 121 -21.95 4.17 -3.66
CA ASP A 121 -21.19 5.42 -3.84
C ASP A 121 -19.98 5.53 -2.90
N ILE A 122 -19.84 4.64 -1.91
CA ILE A 122 -18.68 4.61 -1.03
C ILE A 122 -17.54 3.81 -1.68
N LEU A 123 -16.54 4.52 -2.20
CA LEU A 123 -15.31 3.92 -2.72
C LEU A 123 -14.41 3.30 -1.62
N SER A 124 -14.44 3.86 -0.41
CA SER A 124 -13.69 3.34 0.74
C SER A 124 -14.27 3.83 2.06
N THR A 125 -14.19 3.00 3.10
CA THR A 125 -14.53 3.34 4.47
C THR A 125 -13.40 4.08 5.21
N ALA A 126 -12.22 4.17 4.60
CA ALA A 126 -11.10 4.86 5.19
C ALA A 126 -11.36 6.39 5.21
N PRO A 127 -11.09 7.08 6.34
CA PRO A 127 -11.28 8.53 6.41
C PRO A 127 -10.40 9.26 5.38
N GLU A 128 -10.86 10.40 4.84
CA GLU A 128 -10.07 11.24 3.91
C GLU A 128 -8.64 11.51 4.42
N ARG A 129 -8.48 11.69 5.74
CA ARG A 129 -7.20 11.85 6.44
C ARG A 129 -6.20 10.74 6.14
N PHE A 130 -6.67 9.49 6.06
CA PHE A 130 -5.84 8.34 5.72
C PHE A 130 -5.28 8.50 4.31
N PHE A 131 -6.14 8.72 3.31
CA PHE A 131 -5.72 8.90 1.93
C PHE A 131 -4.77 10.08 1.74
N VAL A 132 -5.02 11.20 2.41
CA VAL A 132 -4.09 12.34 2.43
C VAL A 132 -2.71 11.93 2.94
N SER A 133 -2.64 11.15 4.03
CA SER A 133 -1.35 10.65 4.53
C SER A 133 -0.68 9.67 3.56
N GLU A 134 -1.45 8.81 2.90
CA GLU A 134 -0.95 7.86 1.89
C GLU A 134 -0.40 8.59 0.66
N ILE A 135 -1.11 9.59 0.13
CA ILE A 135 -0.65 10.41 -1.01
C ILE A 135 0.70 11.06 -0.69
N ILE A 136 0.83 11.68 0.50
CA ILE A 136 2.10 12.28 0.91
C ILE A 136 3.19 11.20 1.03
N ARG A 137 2.87 10.02 1.58
CA ARG A 137 3.82 8.91 1.72
C ARG A 137 4.28 8.38 0.36
N GLU A 138 3.36 8.27 -0.60
CA GLU A 138 3.64 7.92 -1.99
C GLU A 138 4.60 8.94 -2.64
N LYS A 139 4.34 10.25 -2.48
CA LYS A 139 5.24 11.27 -3.02
C LYS A 139 6.60 11.27 -2.33
N ILE A 140 6.67 10.92 -1.05
CA ILE A 140 7.95 10.66 -0.37
C ILE A 140 8.68 9.49 -1.02
N PHE A 141 7.96 8.39 -1.30
CA PHE A 141 8.53 7.20 -1.93
C PHE A 141 9.08 7.50 -3.33
N MET A 142 8.36 8.27 -4.13
CA MET A 142 8.77 8.65 -5.49
C MET A 142 9.95 9.65 -5.49
N GLN A 143 9.93 10.63 -4.57
CA GLN A 143 10.90 11.73 -4.58
C GLN A 143 12.22 11.38 -3.89
N PHE A 144 12.20 10.50 -2.89
CA PHE A 144 13.37 10.17 -2.09
C PHE A 144 13.78 8.71 -2.25
N GLY A 145 15.10 8.46 -2.35
CA GLY A 145 15.64 7.11 -2.46
C GLY A 145 16.19 6.55 -1.14
N LYS A 146 16.87 5.42 -1.26
CA LYS A 146 17.58 4.72 -0.17
C LYS A 146 16.63 4.38 0.98
N GLU A 147 17.00 4.68 2.22
CA GLU A 147 16.25 4.31 3.41
C GLU A 147 15.12 5.28 3.78
N ILE A 148 15.02 6.45 3.14
CA ILE A 148 14.07 7.51 3.52
C ILE A 148 12.61 7.02 3.44
N PRO A 149 12.15 6.40 2.34
CA PRO A 149 10.75 5.96 2.25
C PRO A 149 10.37 4.96 3.35
N TYR A 150 11.31 4.10 3.74
CA TYR A 150 11.11 3.04 4.73
C TYR A 150 11.33 3.47 6.20
N SER A 151 11.72 4.71 6.43
CA SER A 151 12.00 5.25 7.77
C SER A 151 11.20 6.51 8.09
N THR A 152 10.14 6.74 7.32
CA THR A 152 9.29 7.91 7.42
C THR A 152 7.84 7.51 7.72
N GLU A 153 7.18 8.27 8.58
CA GLU A 153 5.73 8.18 8.82
C GLU A 153 5.08 9.53 8.52
N VAL A 154 3.84 9.52 8.03
CA VAL A 154 3.06 10.74 7.77
C VAL A 154 1.88 10.77 8.74
N VAL A 155 1.85 11.78 9.60
CA VAL A 155 0.79 11.96 10.60
C VAL A 155 0.02 13.22 10.27
N ILE A 156 -1.30 13.12 10.12
CA ILE A 156 -2.19 14.28 10.02
C ILE A 156 -2.33 14.88 11.43
N ASP A 157 -1.70 16.02 11.67
CA ASP A 157 -1.81 16.73 12.95
C ASP A 157 -3.15 17.48 13.05
N GLU A 158 -3.61 18.04 11.93
CA GLU A 158 -4.84 18.84 11.85
C GLU A 158 -5.44 18.75 10.45
N PHE A 159 -6.76 18.59 10.39
CA PHE A 159 -7.55 18.69 9.17
C PHE A 159 -8.79 19.52 9.53
N ARG A 160 -8.91 20.72 8.96
CA ARG A 160 -10.10 21.56 9.10
C ARG A 160 -10.83 21.62 7.77
N GLU A 161 -12.05 21.13 7.81
CA GLU A 161 -13.06 21.30 6.77
C GLU A 161 -13.59 22.74 6.88
N GLN A 162 -13.25 23.58 5.90
CA GLN A 162 -13.58 25.01 5.87
C GLN A 162 -14.25 25.40 4.56
N HIS A 163 -14.03 24.62 3.50
CA HIS A 163 -14.54 24.94 2.17
C HIS A 163 -16.07 24.79 2.09
N ASP A 164 -16.64 23.80 2.79
CA ASP A 164 -18.09 23.58 2.78
C ASP A 164 -18.85 24.72 3.49
N ASP A 165 -18.24 25.33 4.52
CA ASP A 165 -18.80 26.49 5.23
C ASP A 165 -18.62 27.80 4.43
N ASP A 166 -17.50 27.94 3.73
CA ASP A 166 -17.13 29.14 2.98
C ASP A 166 -16.30 28.73 1.74
N PRO A 167 -16.90 28.70 0.53
CA PRO A 167 -16.22 28.29 -0.70
C PRO A 167 -15.01 29.15 -1.10
N SER A 168 -14.78 30.29 -0.44
CA SER A 168 -13.56 31.09 -0.64
C SER A 168 -12.36 30.56 0.16
N ARG A 169 -12.58 29.66 1.12
CA ARG A 169 -11.55 29.06 1.97
C ARG A 169 -11.06 27.75 1.38
N LYS A 170 -9.85 27.38 1.80
CA LYS A 170 -9.23 26.10 1.45
C LYS A 170 -9.30 25.17 2.66
N GLU A 171 -9.32 23.87 2.41
CA GLU A 171 -9.13 22.91 3.49
C GLU A 171 -7.75 23.09 4.10
N LEU A 172 -7.68 23.24 5.42
CA LEU A 172 -6.42 23.39 6.13
C LEU A 172 -5.95 22.02 6.59
N ILE A 173 -4.85 21.55 6.00
CA ILE A 173 -4.25 20.26 6.33
C ILE A 173 -2.83 20.51 6.85
N ARG A 174 -2.58 20.13 8.10
CA ARG A 174 -1.24 20.14 8.70
C ARG A 174 -0.77 18.71 8.91
N CYS A 175 0.40 18.40 8.35
CA CYS A 175 0.98 17.07 8.47
C CYS A 175 2.40 17.11 9.03
N SER A 176 2.73 16.08 9.79
CA SER A 176 4.07 15.79 10.26
C SER A 176 4.66 14.61 9.53
N ILE A 177 5.78 14.87 8.85
CA ILE A 177 6.67 13.86 8.31
C ILE A 177 7.65 13.49 9.42
N VAL A 178 7.47 12.31 10.00
CA VAL A 178 8.25 11.81 11.13
C VAL A 178 9.39 10.93 10.64
N VAL A 179 10.62 11.27 11.02
CA VAL A 179 11.83 10.49 10.69
C VAL A 179 12.62 10.09 11.93
N GLU A 180 13.55 9.14 11.78
CA GLU A 180 14.35 8.65 12.91
C GLU A 180 15.60 9.48 13.20
N ARG A 181 16.19 10.12 12.19
CA ARG A 181 17.49 10.80 12.29
C ARG A 181 17.46 12.21 11.72
N ASP A 182 18.26 13.10 12.28
CA ASP A 182 18.42 14.47 11.75
C ASP A 182 18.91 14.48 10.31
N THR A 183 19.80 13.56 9.92
CA THR A 183 20.27 13.45 8.53
C THR A 183 19.11 13.25 7.54
N GLN A 184 18.13 12.43 7.91
CA GLN A 184 16.93 12.18 7.12
C GLN A 184 16.05 13.44 7.05
N LYS A 185 15.90 14.16 8.17
CA LYS A 185 15.19 15.44 8.20
C LYS A 185 15.83 16.45 7.23
N HIS A 186 17.16 16.58 7.23
CA HIS A 186 17.85 17.48 6.32
C HIS A 186 17.65 17.09 4.85
N ILE A 187 17.61 15.80 4.53
CA ILE A 187 17.34 15.30 3.17
C ILE A 187 15.92 15.69 2.72
N ILE A 188 14.91 15.45 3.57
CA ILE A 188 13.51 15.75 3.25
C ILE A 188 13.29 17.26 3.08
N ILE A 189 13.89 18.08 3.94
CA ILE A 189 13.83 19.54 3.81
C ILE A 189 14.55 19.99 2.53
N GLY A 190 15.73 19.45 2.28
CA GLY A 190 16.59 19.83 1.16
C GLY A 190 17.15 21.25 1.29
N ARG A 191 18.01 21.64 0.34
CA ARG A 191 18.66 22.95 0.36
C ARG A 191 17.61 24.06 0.30
N LYS A 192 17.60 24.94 1.31
CA LYS A 192 16.63 26.05 1.45
C LYS A 192 15.15 25.60 1.39
N GLY A 193 14.84 24.39 1.84
CA GLY A 193 13.47 23.86 1.82
C GLY A 193 12.97 23.41 0.44
N SER A 194 13.84 23.35 -0.57
CA SER A 194 13.45 23.07 -1.95
C SER A 194 12.84 21.68 -2.15
N ALA A 195 13.33 20.66 -1.44
CA ALA A 195 12.81 19.30 -1.56
C ALA A 195 11.43 19.19 -0.88
N LEU A 196 11.27 19.76 0.32
CA LEU A 196 9.98 19.78 1.01
C LEU A 196 8.93 20.58 0.24
N LYS A 197 9.33 21.69 -0.41
CA LYS A 197 8.45 22.46 -1.27
C LYS A 197 7.96 21.65 -2.47
N LYS A 198 8.84 20.93 -3.15
CA LYS A 198 8.47 20.04 -4.26
C LYS A 198 7.52 18.94 -3.80
N LEU A 199 7.82 18.32 -2.66
CA LEU A 199 6.98 17.28 -2.07
C LEU A 199 5.57 17.82 -1.77
N GLY A 200 5.48 18.98 -1.11
CA GLY A 200 4.20 19.60 -0.79
C GLY A 200 3.42 20.04 -2.02
N GLN A 201 4.09 20.51 -3.08
CA GLN A 201 3.43 20.85 -4.33
C GLN A 201 2.82 19.63 -5.03
N ALA A 202 3.59 18.55 -5.16
CA ALA A 202 3.12 17.30 -5.77
C ALA A 202 2.01 16.66 -4.93
N SER A 203 2.17 16.60 -3.61
CA SER A 203 1.15 16.01 -2.73
C SER A 203 -0.15 16.81 -2.77
N ARG A 204 -0.07 18.15 -2.73
CA ARG A 204 -1.27 19.01 -2.74
C ARG A 204 -2.08 18.85 -4.03
N GLN A 205 -1.44 18.68 -5.17
CA GLN A 205 -2.13 18.49 -6.45
C GLN A 205 -3.05 17.25 -6.39
N ASP A 206 -2.48 16.10 -6.02
CA ASP A 206 -3.22 14.84 -5.94
C ASP A 206 -4.25 14.84 -4.81
N ILE A 207 -3.99 15.54 -3.70
CA ILE A 207 -4.98 15.72 -2.63
C ILE A 207 -6.17 16.58 -3.11
N GLU A 208 -5.91 17.68 -3.83
CA GLU A 208 -6.99 18.52 -4.40
C GLU A 208 -7.83 17.73 -5.40
N GLU A 209 -7.20 16.86 -6.19
CA GLU A 209 -7.90 15.93 -7.10
C GLU A 209 -8.72 14.90 -6.34
N LEU A 210 -8.19 14.30 -5.27
CA LEU A 210 -8.95 13.36 -4.46
C LEU A 210 -10.16 14.01 -3.78
N LEU A 211 -9.96 15.17 -3.15
CA LEU A 211 -10.98 15.84 -2.34
C LEU A 211 -11.97 16.66 -3.18
N GLN A 212 -11.63 16.94 -4.44
CA GLN A 212 -12.34 17.85 -5.34
C GLN A 212 -12.53 19.25 -4.73
N ARG A 213 -11.60 19.67 -3.87
CA ARG A 213 -11.63 20.90 -3.07
C ARG A 213 -10.24 21.53 -3.01
N PRO A 214 -10.12 22.87 -2.95
CA PRO A 214 -8.84 23.54 -2.85
C PRO A 214 -8.21 23.36 -1.46
N VAL A 215 -6.89 23.18 -1.39
CA VAL A 215 -6.19 22.78 -0.15
C VAL A 215 -5.06 23.75 0.19
N TYR A 216 -4.92 24.05 1.48
CA TYR A 216 -3.72 24.61 2.07
C TYR A 216 -3.00 23.50 2.84
N LEU A 217 -1.93 22.97 2.24
CA LEU A 217 -1.12 21.89 2.81
C LEU A 217 0.12 22.46 3.51
N GLU A 218 0.24 22.21 4.81
CA GLU A 218 1.40 22.57 5.62
C GLU A 218 2.14 21.32 6.08
N LEU A 219 3.41 21.20 5.69
CA LEU A 219 4.25 20.03 6.01
C LEU A 219 5.35 20.41 7.01
N PHE A 220 5.43 19.66 8.11
CA PHE A 220 6.49 19.77 9.11
C PHE A 220 7.34 18.50 9.11
N VAL A 221 8.65 18.64 9.32
CA VAL A 221 9.55 17.48 9.47
C VAL A 221 10.00 17.35 10.93
N LYS A 222 9.55 16.29 11.60
CA LYS A 222 9.82 16.01 13.01
C LYS A 222 10.79 14.82 13.14
N VAL A 223 11.79 14.93 14.00
CA VAL A 223 12.68 13.79 14.33
C VAL A 223 12.16 13.11 15.60
N ARG A 224 11.93 11.81 15.49
CA ARG A 224 11.53 10.91 16.58
C ARG A 224 12.46 9.70 16.57
N PRO A 225 13.55 9.72 17.36
CA PRO A 225 14.52 8.63 17.36
C PRO A 225 13.86 7.30 17.71
N GLN A 226 14.15 6.30 16.87
CA GLN A 226 13.72 4.90 17.04
C GLN A 226 12.20 4.74 17.16
N TRP A 227 11.40 5.59 16.50
CA TRP A 227 9.95 5.53 16.62
C TRP A 227 9.38 4.16 16.22
N ARG A 228 10.01 3.48 15.24
CA ARG A 228 9.64 2.12 14.78
C ARG A 228 9.80 1.03 15.84
N LYS A 229 10.48 1.32 16.96
CA LYS A 229 10.67 0.40 18.10
C LYS A 229 9.80 0.76 19.31
N LYS A 230 8.99 1.81 19.23
CA LYS A 230 8.21 2.33 20.37
C LYS A 230 6.74 1.99 20.17
N LYS A 231 6.24 0.96 20.87
CA LYS A 231 4.83 0.51 20.78
C LYS A 231 3.81 1.64 20.89
N GLY A 232 4.03 2.56 21.83
CA GLY A 232 3.11 3.71 22.01
C GLY A 232 3.04 4.63 20.79
N LEU A 233 4.16 4.83 20.09
CA LEU A 233 4.19 5.63 18.86
C LEU A 233 3.60 4.86 17.67
N LEU A 234 3.95 3.58 17.53
CA LEU A 234 3.36 2.70 16.51
C LEU A 234 1.83 2.70 16.60
N LYS A 235 1.28 2.49 17.81
CA LYS A 235 -0.16 2.54 18.06
C LYS A 235 -0.76 3.90 17.72
N SER A 236 -0.09 5.00 18.07
CA SER A 236 -0.58 6.34 17.74
C SER A 236 -0.55 6.65 16.24
N TYR A 237 0.23 5.92 15.45
CA TYR A 237 0.31 6.05 14.00
C TYR A 237 -0.56 5.03 13.26
N GLY A 238 -1.38 4.24 13.98
CA GLY A 238 -2.29 3.28 13.38
C GLY A 238 -1.75 1.86 13.23
N TYR A 239 -0.54 1.57 13.72
CA TYR A 239 0.03 0.21 13.74
C TYR A 239 -0.31 -0.51 15.05
N ASN A 240 -1.15 -1.55 15.00
CA ASN A 240 -1.67 -2.30 16.16
C ASN A 240 -1.13 -3.73 16.28
#